data_AF-A0A2J4YKN4-F1
#
_entry.id   AF-A0A2J4YKN4-F1
#
_cell.length_a   1.000
_cell.length_b   1.000
_cell.length_c   1.000
_cell.angle_alpha   90.00
_cell.angle_beta   90.00
_cell.angle_gamma   90.00
#
_symmetry.space_group_name_H-M   'P 1'
#
loop_
_entity.id
_entity.type
_entity.pdbx_description
1 polymer ?
#
loop_
_entity_poly.entity_id
_entity_poly.type
_entity_poly.pdbx_seq_one_letter_code
_entity_poly.pdbx_strand_id
1 'polypeptide(L)'
;MQTEPHVVIVGGGFSGAAVAIHLLRLAPVGVRVTLLEPREVPGAGVAYSTTEPSHRINVPAARMQLAGEEEGAFDRWYRSQPAFADDPHALLADGAVYPQRGQFGRYVAQRFAEEARASGGRLTHLREQALSVNHGEVVTDGGRRLQADLLVLAISHPPPSLPSLATPFATHPALIANPWR
;
A
#
# COMPACT_ATOMS: atom_id res chain seq x y z
N MET A 1 18.29 -29.89 -5.86
CA MET A 1 16.92 -29.35 -5.95
C MET A 1 17.05 -27.85 -5.87
N GLN A 2 16.80 -27.11 -6.96
CA GLN A 2 16.73 -25.65 -6.87
C GLN A 2 15.46 -25.32 -6.08
N THR A 3 15.64 -24.66 -4.93
CA THR A 3 14.52 -24.14 -4.15
C THR A 3 13.82 -23.06 -4.96
N GLU A 4 12.49 -23.09 -4.96
CA GLU A 4 11.66 -22.02 -5.53
C GLU A 4 12.08 -20.66 -4.94
N PRO A 5 12.46 -19.65 -5.76
CA PRO A 5 12.90 -18.36 -5.25
C PRO A 5 11.83 -17.72 -4.37
N HIS A 6 12.21 -17.32 -3.16
CA HIS A 6 11.33 -16.71 -2.19
C HIS A 6 11.59 -15.21 -2.05
N VAL A 7 10.61 -14.42 -2.46
CA VAL A 7 10.60 -12.97 -2.28
C VAL A 7 9.82 -12.63 -1.02
N VAL A 8 10.45 -11.91 -0.08
CA VAL A 8 9.76 -11.34 1.08
C VAL A 8 9.61 -9.84 0.88
N ILE A 9 8.39 -9.33 1.04
CA ILE A 9 8.06 -7.91 0.96
C ILE A 9 7.69 -7.43 2.36
N VAL A 10 8.38 -6.41 2.86
CA VAL A 10 8.12 -5.79 4.16
C VAL A 10 7.37 -4.48 3.97
N GLY A 11 6.14 -4.43 4.45
CA GLY A 11 5.21 -3.31 4.30
C GLY A 11 4.27 -3.50 3.11
N GLY A 12 2.97 -3.56 3.37
CA GLY A 12 1.90 -3.70 2.37
C GLY A 12 1.12 -2.41 2.17
N GLY A 13 1.77 -1.26 2.31
CA GLY A 13 1.26 -0.02 1.73
C GLY A 13 1.28 -0.06 0.20
N PHE A 14 1.04 1.09 -0.45
CA PHE A 14 0.99 1.18 -1.91
C PHE A 14 2.18 0.50 -2.61
N SER A 15 3.40 0.86 -2.23
CA SER A 15 4.62 0.34 -2.89
C SER A 15 4.74 -1.18 -2.77
N GLY A 16 4.51 -1.74 -1.58
CA GLY A 16 4.62 -3.18 -1.37
C GLY A 16 3.52 -3.97 -2.08
N ALA A 17 2.28 -3.47 -2.05
CA ALA A 17 1.18 -4.07 -2.80
C ALA A 17 1.41 -3.99 -4.32
N ALA A 18 1.92 -2.86 -4.83
CA ALA A 18 2.24 -2.69 -6.25
C ALA A 18 3.35 -3.64 -6.71
N VAL A 19 4.41 -3.82 -5.90
CA VAL A 19 5.46 -4.81 -6.17
C VAL A 19 4.88 -6.22 -6.16
N ALA A 20 4.05 -6.57 -5.18
CA ALA A 20 3.40 -7.87 -5.13
C ALA A 20 2.55 -8.13 -6.37
N ILE A 21 1.67 -7.18 -6.75
CA ILE A 21 0.87 -7.24 -7.98
C ILE A 21 1.76 -7.51 -9.20
N HIS A 22 2.85 -6.76 -9.34
CA HIS A 22 3.73 -6.88 -10.49
C HIS A 22 4.48 -8.21 -10.53
N LEU A 23 4.96 -8.71 -9.39
CA LEU A 23 5.58 -10.03 -9.27
C LEU A 23 4.58 -11.14 -9.61
N LEU A 24 3.33 -11.03 -9.16
CA LEU A 24 2.32 -12.06 -9.44
C LEU A 24 1.97 -12.12 -10.93
N ARG A 25 1.98 -10.97 -11.62
CA ARG A 25 1.73 -10.86 -13.06
C ARG A 25 2.89 -11.39 -13.92
N LEU A 26 4.13 -11.06 -13.56
CA LEU A 26 5.28 -11.22 -14.46
C LEU A 26 6.32 -12.25 -14.04
N ALA A 27 6.38 -12.61 -12.75
CA ALA A 27 7.40 -13.55 -12.29
C ALA A 27 7.14 -14.96 -12.85
N PRO A 28 8.20 -15.73 -13.15
CA PRO A 28 8.06 -17.12 -13.57
C PRO A 28 7.24 -17.94 -12.57
N VAL A 29 6.57 -18.98 -13.09
CA VAL A 29 5.91 -19.99 -12.27
C VAL A 29 6.95 -20.59 -11.31
N GLY A 30 6.62 -20.64 -10.02
CA GLY A 30 7.52 -21.12 -8.95
C GLY A 30 8.15 -20.02 -8.10
N VAL A 31 8.00 -18.73 -8.43
CA VAL A 31 8.38 -17.65 -7.49
C VAL A 31 7.33 -17.55 -6.38
N ARG A 32 7.76 -17.77 -5.14
CA ARG A 32 6.93 -17.58 -3.94
C ARG A 32 7.08 -16.16 -3.42
N VAL A 33 5.98 -15.55 -2.99
CA VAL A 33 5.95 -14.20 -2.44
C VAL A 33 5.32 -14.23 -1.05
N THR A 34 6.03 -13.68 -0.06
CA THR A 34 5.46 -13.43 1.28
C THR A 34 5.38 -11.92 1.51
N LEU A 35 4.18 -11.41 1.77
CA LEU A 35 3.96 -10.03 2.17
C LEU A 35 3.76 -9.94 3.69
N LEU A 36 4.63 -9.20 4.37
CA LEU A 36 4.47 -8.83 5.77
C LEU A 36 3.75 -7.47 5.85
N GLU A 37 2.47 -7.50 6.21
CA GLU A 37 1.65 -6.30 6.41
C GLU A 37 0.63 -6.56 7.53
N PRO A 38 0.73 -5.87 8.67
CA PRO A 38 -0.16 -6.13 9.82
C PRO A 38 -1.64 -5.87 9.55
N ARG A 39 -1.93 -4.90 8.69
CA ARG A 39 -3.31 -4.57 8.31
C ARG A 39 -3.95 -5.72 7.56
N GLU A 40 -5.25 -5.84 7.73
CA GLU A 40 -6.05 -6.85 7.03
C GLU A 40 -6.01 -6.69 5.51
N VAL A 41 -5.99 -5.44 5.04
CA VAL A 41 -6.08 -5.11 3.63
C VAL A 41 -4.81 -4.37 3.18
N PRO A 42 -3.95 -5.01 2.36
CA PRO A 42 -2.84 -4.35 1.71
C PRO A 42 -3.28 -3.32 0.66
N GLY A 43 -2.39 -2.37 0.34
CA GLY A 43 -2.54 -1.44 -0.77
C GLY A 43 -2.64 0.02 -0.35
N ALA A 44 -3.33 0.31 0.76
CA ALA A 44 -3.59 1.69 1.13
C ALA A 44 -2.37 2.37 1.78
N GLY A 45 -1.71 1.70 2.73
CA GLY A 45 -0.61 2.27 3.51
C GLY A 45 -0.98 3.58 4.20
N VAL A 46 -0.01 4.35 4.70
CA VAL A 46 -0.31 5.62 5.38
C VAL A 46 -0.97 6.63 4.43
N ALA A 47 -0.51 6.70 3.18
CA ALA A 47 -0.95 7.71 2.22
C ALA A 47 -2.44 7.62 1.84
N TYR A 48 -2.98 6.40 1.75
CA TYR A 48 -4.33 6.15 1.22
C TYR A 48 -5.28 5.50 2.24
N SER A 49 -4.87 5.32 3.50
CA SER A 49 -5.76 4.78 4.56
C SER A 49 -6.59 5.83 5.29
N THR A 50 -6.40 7.11 4.99
CA THR A 50 -7.17 8.18 5.63
C THR A 50 -8.65 8.12 5.28
N THR A 51 -9.50 8.37 6.26
CA THR A 51 -10.97 8.46 6.12
C THR A 51 -11.46 9.90 5.98
N GLU A 52 -10.56 10.88 6.07
CA GLU A 52 -10.88 12.31 5.99
C GLU A 52 -11.27 12.69 4.54
N PRO A 53 -12.52 13.13 4.29
CA PRO A 53 -13.02 13.44 2.95
C PRO A 53 -12.26 14.55 2.22
N SER A 54 -11.62 15.48 2.94
CA SER A 54 -10.79 16.53 2.36
C SER A 54 -9.45 16.02 1.83
N HIS A 55 -8.99 14.85 2.27
CA HIS A 55 -7.76 14.25 1.75
C HIS A 55 -8.00 13.63 0.38
N ARG A 56 -7.69 14.40 -0.66
CA ARG A 56 -7.77 13.97 -2.07
C ARG A 56 -6.41 13.65 -2.67
N ILE A 57 -6.42 12.90 -3.77
CA ILE A 57 -5.21 12.73 -4.58
C ILE A 57 -4.81 14.08 -5.19
N ASN A 58 -3.51 14.27 -5.40
CA ASN A 58 -2.94 15.53 -5.88
C ASN A 58 -2.63 15.52 -7.39
N VAL A 59 -2.93 14.43 -8.07
CA VAL A 59 -2.87 14.30 -9.52
C VAL A 59 -4.21 13.76 -10.02
N PRO A 60 -4.62 14.04 -11.27
CA PRO A 60 -5.85 13.48 -11.82
C PRO A 60 -5.88 11.96 -11.73
N ALA A 61 -7.05 11.38 -11.48
CA ALA A 61 -7.25 9.93 -11.42
C ALA A 61 -6.76 9.21 -12.68
N ALA A 62 -6.86 9.85 -13.85
CA ALA A 62 -6.38 9.31 -15.11
C ALA A 62 -4.85 9.07 -15.14
N ARG A 63 -4.11 9.79 -14.30
CA ARG A 63 -2.65 9.71 -14.15
C ARG A 63 -2.19 8.82 -13.00
N MET A 64 -3.11 8.34 -12.17
CA MET A 64 -2.79 7.36 -11.13
C MET A 64 -2.71 5.97 -11.78
N GLN A 65 -1.57 5.30 -11.64
CA GLN A 65 -1.29 4.06 -12.36
C GLN A 65 -0.68 2.98 -11.46
N LEU A 66 -1.04 1.73 -11.75
CA LEU A 66 -0.29 0.55 -11.35
C LEU A 66 0.47 0.03 -12.59
N ALA A 67 1.69 -0.44 -12.37
CA ALA A 67 2.54 -0.91 -13.46
C ALA A 67 1.88 -2.06 -14.24
N GLY A 68 1.86 -1.93 -15.57
CA GLY A 68 1.28 -2.91 -16.49
C GLY A 68 -0.22 -2.75 -16.73
N GLU A 69 -0.88 -1.73 -16.16
CA GLU A 69 -2.27 -1.42 -16.49
C GLU A 69 -2.38 -0.35 -17.58
N GLU A 70 -3.53 -0.34 -18.27
CA GLU A 70 -3.86 0.69 -19.24
C GLU A 70 -3.93 2.07 -18.58
N GLU A 71 -3.55 3.11 -19.32
CA GLU A 71 -3.71 4.49 -18.87
C GLU A 71 -5.18 4.78 -18.52
N GLY A 72 -5.40 5.46 -17.40
CA GLY A 72 -6.74 5.78 -16.90
C GLY A 72 -7.51 4.61 -16.29
N ALA A 73 -6.88 3.45 -16.03
CA ALA A 73 -7.56 2.31 -15.39
C ALA A 73 -8.20 2.69 -14.05
N PHE A 74 -7.52 3.47 -13.20
CA PHE A 74 -8.10 3.96 -11.95
C PHE A 74 -9.27 4.93 -12.17
N ASP A 75 -9.17 5.86 -13.14
CA ASP A 75 -10.27 6.79 -13.46
C ASP A 75 -11.52 6.04 -13.91
N ARG A 76 -11.37 5.08 -14.84
CA ARG A 76 -12.47 4.23 -15.31
C ARG A 76 -13.09 3.43 -14.16
N TRP A 77 -12.24 2.84 -13.31
CA TRP A 77 -12.71 2.11 -12.13
C TRP A 77 -13.47 3.02 -11.17
N TYR A 78 -12.95 4.22 -10.87
CA TYR A 78 -13.58 5.11 -9.92
C TYR A 78 -14.95 5.59 -10.41
N ARG A 79 -15.04 5.97 -11.69
CA ARG A 79 -16.31 6.39 -12.32
C ARG A 79 -17.38 5.29 -12.30
N SER A 80 -17.00 4.02 -12.22
CA SER A 80 -17.96 2.91 -12.09
C SER A 80 -18.35 2.59 -10.65
N GLN A 81 -17.75 3.24 -9.65
CA GLN A 81 -18.11 3.04 -8.25
C GLN A 81 -19.27 3.95 -7.83
N PRO A 82 -20.15 3.51 -6.91
CA PRO A 82 -21.14 4.39 -6.28
C PRO A 82 -20.52 5.65 -5.68
N ALA A 83 -19.31 5.54 -5.12
CA ALA A 83 -18.57 6.64 -4.54
C ALA A 83 -18.30 7.81 -5.51
N PHE A 84 -18.31 7.59 -6.83
CA PHE A 84 -18.22 8.68 -7.79
C PHE A 84 -19.51 9.51 -7.85
N ALA A 85 -20.67 8.86 -7.82
CA ALA A 85 -21.95 9.54 -7.79
C ALA A 85 -22.17 10.29 -6.45
N ASP A 86 -21.65 9.72 -5.36
CA ASP A 86 -21.77 10.27 -4.01
C ASP A 86 -20.76 11.41 -3.72
N ASP A 87 -19.77 11.64 -4.59
CA ASP A 87 -18.74 12.67 -4.41
C ASP A 87 -18.77 13.72 -5.54
N PRO A 88 -19.69 14.70 -5.49
CA PRO A 88 -19.81 15.74 -6.50
C PRO A 88 -18.56 16.64 -6.59
N HIS A 89 -17.71 16.64 -5.55
CA HIS A 89 -16.48 17.41 -5.52
C HIS A 89 -15.29 16.70 -6.18
N ALA A 90 -15.45 15.42 -6.56
CA ALA A 90 -14.40 14.70 -7.27
C ALA A 90 -14.24 15.18 -8.72
N LEU A 91 -15.33 15.61 -9.38
CA LEU A 91 -15.32 16.00 -10.79
C LEU A 91 -15.21 17.52 -10.92
N LEU A 92 -14.15 17.99 -11.58
CA LEU A 92 -13.99 19.39 -11.94
C LEU A 92 -14.67 19.70 -13.28
N ALA A 93 -14.93 20.99 -13.54
CA ALA A 93 -15.60 21.46 -14.75
C ALA A 93 -14.84 21.15 -16.05
N ASP A 94 -13.53 20.94 -15.97
CA ASP A 94 -12.67 20.53 -17.10
C ASP A 94 -12.70 19.00 -17.35
N GLY A 95 -13.48 18.26 -16.57
CA GLY A 95 -13.61 16.80 -16.66
C GLY A 95 -12.57 16.01 -15.85
N ALA A 96 -11.58 16.68 -15.24
CA ALA A 96 -10.58 16.02 -14.41
C ALA A 96 -11.20 15.51 -13.10
N VAL A 97 -10.73 14.35 -12.65
CA VAL A 97 -11.27 13.68 -11.46
C VAL A 97 -10.21 13.58 -10.36
N TYR A 98 -10.56 14.04 -9.16
CA TYR A 98 -9.71 14.03 -7.96
C TYR A 98 -10.44 13.37 -6.78
N PRO A 99 -10.50 12.02 -6.75
CA PRO A 99 -11.16 11.29 -5.68
C PRO A 99 -10.49 11.51 -4.32
N GLN A 100 -11.23 11.21 -3.27
CA GLN A 100 -10.64 11.01 -1.94
C GLN A 100 -9.55 9.93 -2.00
N ARG A 101 -8.45 10.12 -1.26
CA ARG A 101 -7.29 9.20 -1.25
C ARG A 101 -7.68 7.75 -0.95
N GLY A 102 -8.66 7.56 -0.07
CA GLY A 102 -9.21 6.24 0.27
C GLY A 102 -9.73 5.44 -0.94
N GLN A 103 -10.22 6.11 -1.99
CA GLN A 103 -10.70 5.44 -3.20
C GLN A 103 -9.55 4.82 -3.98
N PHE A 104 -8.40 5.48 -4.05
CA PHE A 104 -7.20 4.88 -4.64
C PHE A 104 -6.67 3.72 -3.79
N GLY A 105 -6.72 3.84 -2.46
CA GLY A 105 -6.39 2.73 -1.57
C GLY A 105 -7.27 1.49 -1.82
N ARG A 106 -8.58 1.67 -1.98
CA ARG A 106 -9.54 0.60 -2.33
C ARG A 106 -9.24 -0.02 -3.69
N TYR A 107 -8.93 0.81 -4.69
CA TYR A 107 -8.54 0.34 -6.01
C TYR A 107 -7.34 -0.61 -5.94
N VAL A 108 -6.26 -0.20 -5.26
CA VAL A 108 -5.04 -1.00 -5.14
C VAL A 108 -5.29 -2.28 -4.34
N ALA A 109 -6.09 -2.20 -3.27
CA ALA A 109 -6.50 -3.37 -2.49
C ALA A 109 -7.27 -4.39 -3.35
N GLN A 110 -8.18 -3.91 -4.21
CA GLN A 110 -8.94 -4.78 -5.11
C GLN A 110 -8.01 -5.46 -6.13
N ARG A 111 -7.12 -4.70 -6.78
CA ARG A 111 -6.12 -5.25 -7.72
C ARG A 111 -5.22 -6.27 -7.03
N PHE A 112 -4.75 -5.98 -5.81
CA PHE A 112 -3.96 -6.92 -5.02
C PHE A 112 -4.70 -8.22 -4.75
N ALA A 113 -5.97 -8.16 -4.30
CA ALA A 113 -6.77 -9.34 -4.02
C ALA A 113 -7.08 -10.16 -5.29
N GLU A 114 -7.28 -9.50 -6.43
CA GLU A 114 -7.46 -10.15 -7.73
C GLU A 114 -6.23 -10.97 -8.14
N GLU A 115 -5.05 -10.35 -8.12
CA GLU A 115 -3.80 -11.04 -8.45
C GLU A 115 -3.44 -12.13 -7.44
N ALA A 116 -3.66 -11.88 -6.14
CA ALA A 116 -3.44 -12.87 -5.09
C ALA A 116 -4.27 -14.13 -5.34
N ARG A 117 -5.55 -13.98 -5.70
CA ARG A 117 -6.46 -15.10 -6.02
C ARG A 117 -6.03 -15.83 -7.29
N ALA A 118 -5.66 -15.09 -8.33
CA ALA A 118 -5.19 -15.65 -9.60
C ALA A 118 -3.82 -16.35 -9.46
N SER A 119 -3.04 -16.04 -8.42
CA SER A 119 -1.68 -16.53 -8.26
C SER A 119 -1.55 -18.03 -7.99
N GLY A 120 -2.65 -18.72 -7.65
CA GLY A 120 -2.61 -20.15 -7.30
C GLY A 120 -1.90 -20.43 -5.97
N GLY A 121 -1.93 -19.49 -5.03
CA GLY A 121 -1.32 -19.64 -3.70
C GLY A 121 0.17 -19.27 -3.63
N ARG A 122 0.74 -18.69 -4.70
CA ARG A 122 2.13 -18.19 -4.69
C ARG A 122 2.33 -17.03 -3.73
N LEU A 123 1.29 -16.26 -3.43
CA LEU A 123 1.31 -15.17 -2.46
C LEU A 123 0.80 -15.63 -1.10
N THR A 124 1.58 -15.38 -0.05
CA THR A 124 1.14 -15.45 1.35
C THR A 124 1.16 -14.06 1.97
N HIS A 125 0.02 -13.58 2.44
CA HIS A 125 -0.05 -12.36 3.26
C HIS A 125 -0.02 -12.74 4.74
N LEU A 126 1.06 -12.37 5.42
CA LEU A 126 1.19 -12.52 6.87
C LEU A 126 0.89 -11.20 7.55
N ARG A 127 -0.09 -11.22 8.46
CA ARG A 127 -0.51 -10.07 9.27
C ARG A 127 0.43 -9.86 10.45
N GLU A 128 1.69 -9.61 10.13
CA GLU A 128 2.79 -9.46 11.09
C GLU A 128 3.72 -8.31 10.71
N GLN A 129 4.44 -7.78 11.70
CA GLN A 129 5.49 -6.79 11.51
C GLN A 129 6.85 -7.48 11.41
N ALA A 130 7.68 -7.04 10.48
CA ALA A 130 9.10 -7.35 10.53
C ALA A 130 9.77 -6.50 11.64
N LEU A 131 10.50 -7.15 12.53
CA LEU A 131 11.24 -6.50 13.62
C LEU A 131 12.71 -6.29 13.27
N SER A 132 13.30 -7.24 12.55
CA SER A 132 14.72 -7.17 12.16
C SER A 132 14.99 -7.97 10.90
N VAL A 133 16.06 -7.61 10.22
CA VAL A 133 16.59 -8.34 9.07
C VAL A 133 18.07 -8.58 9.30
N ASN A 134 18.52 -9.82 9.13
CA ASN A 134 19.93 -10.19 9.26
C ASN A 134 20.30 -11.24 8.21
N HIS A 135 21.26 -10.94 7.32
CA HIS A 135 21.68 -11.83 6.22
C HIS A 135 20.51 -12.44 5.40
N GLY A 136 19.48 -11.64 5.11
CA GLY A 136 18.30 -12.09 4.36
C GLY A 136 17.26 -12.85 5.18
N GLU A 137 17.51 -13.10 6.47
CA GLU A 137 16.51 -13.63 7.39
C GLU A 137 15.70 -12.48 8.01
N VAL A 138 14.38 -12.54 7.87
CA VAL A 138 13.43 -11.60 8.49
C VAL A 138 12.83 -12.23 9.74
N VAL A 139 12.90 -11.51 10.87
CA VAL A 139 12.25 -11.92 12.12
C VAL A 139 10.97 -11.11 12.30
N THR A 140 9.86 -11.78 12.59
CA THR A 140 8.55 -11.12 12.78
C THR A 140 8.16 -10.97 14.25
N ASP A 141 7.19 -10.11 14.52
CA ASP A 141 6.59 -9.94 15.86
C ASP A 141 5.84 -11.18 16.36
N GLY A 142 5.37 -12.04 15.45
CA GLY A 142 4.86 -13.37 15.78
C GLY A 142 5.92 -14.44 15.99
N GLY A 143 7.22 -14.08 15.99
CA GLY A 143 8.33 -14.99 16.23
C GLY A 143 8.73 -15.85 15.03
N ARG A 144 8.19 -15.60 13.83
CA ARG A 144 8.62 -16.30 12.62
C ARG A 144 10.00 -15.82 12.18
N ARG A 145 10.73 -16.73 11.54
CA ARG A 145 12.00 -16.46 10.87
C ARG A 145 11.85 -16.87 9.41
N LEU A 146 11.95 -15.91 8.50
CA LEU A 146 11.74 -16.12 7.07
C LEU A 146 13.05 -15.86 6.33
N GLN A 147 13.62 -16.90 5.71
CA GLN A 147 14.74 -16.71 4.80
C GLN A 147 14.20 -16.20 3.45
N ALA A 148 14.72 -15.07 2.99
CA ALA A 148 14.41 -14.49 1.70
C ALA A 148 15.60 -14.65 0.74
N ASP A 149 15.33 -15.08 -0.49
CA ASP A 149 16.30 -14.98 -1.58
C ASP A 149 16.37 -13.53 -2.08
N LEU A 150 15.23 -12.83 -2.05
CA LEU A 150 15.10 -11.41 -2.34
C LEU A 150 14.22 -10.73 -1.30
N LEU A 151 14.69 -9.61 -0.76
CA LEU A 151 13.97 -8.81 0.20
C LEU A 151 13.60 -7.45 -0.40
N VAL A 152 12.32 -7.11 -0.33
CA VAL A 152 11.79 -5.80 -0.74
C VAL A 152 11.40 -5.02 0.51
N LEU A 153 12.05 -3.88 0.73
CA LEU A 153 11.70 -2.97 1.81
C LEU A 153 10.77 -1.86 1.31
N ALA A 154 9.48 -1.98 1.63
CA ALA A 154 8.43 -1.00 1.31
C ALA A 154 7.88 -0.34 2.59
N ILE A 155 8.79 0.02 3.49
CA ILE A 155 8.52 0.34 4.90
C ILE A 155 8.08 1.79 5.20
N SER A 156 7.88 2.61 4.16
CA SER A 156 7.46 4.03 4.27
C SER A 156 8.28 4.85 5.28
N HIS A 157 7.79 6.02 5.66
CA HIS A 157 8.42 6.89 6.66
C HIS A 157 7.85 6.60 8.05
N PRO A 158 8.66 6.75 9.12
CA PRO A 158 8.13 6.73 10.48
C PRO A 158 7.11 7.86 10.69
N PRO A 159 6.26 7.76 11.72
CA PRO A 159 5.41 8.88 12.13
C PRO A 159 6.23 10.17 12.30
N PRO A 160 5.66 11.34 12.02
CA PRO A 160 6.36 12.61 12.21
C PRO A 160 6.80 12.75 13.66
N SER A 161 8.03 13.20 13.87
CA SER A 161 8.54 13.61 15.17
C SER A 161 8.47 15.12 15.31
N LEU A 162 8.29 15.61 16.55
CA LEU A 162 8.37 17.03 16.81
C LEU A 162 9.79 17.53 16.53
N PRO A 163 9.95 18.67 15.83
CA PRO A 163 11.21 19.37 15.81
C PRO A 163 11.68 19.68 17.24
N SER A 164 12.99 19.72 17.47
CA SER A 164 13.55 20.02 18.79
C SER A 164 12.99 21.31 19.39
N LEU A 165 12.83 22.35 18.56
CA LEU A 165 12.23 23.63 18.92
C LEU A 165 10.78 23.53 19.43
N ALA A 166 10.03 22.52 18.99
CA ALA A 166 8.64 22.29 19.39
C ALA A 166 8.50 21.35 20.61
N THR A 167 9.59 20.72 21.04
CA THR A 167 9.58 19.74 22.15
C THR A 167 9.06 20.33 23.47
N PRO A 168 9.37 21.59 23.86
CA PRO A 168 8.81 22.20 25.07
C PRO A 168 7.28 22.29 25.06
N PHE A 169 6.65 22.25 23.88
CA PHE A 169 5.21 22.34 23.71
C PHE A 169 4.53 20.98 23.54
N ALA A 170 5.25 19.86 23.71
CA ALA A 170 4.75 18.51 23.42
C ALA A 170 3.40 18.16 24.09
N THR A 171 3.11 18.75 25.24
CA THR A 171 1.86 18.54 26.00
C THR A 171 0.85 19.68 25.84
N HIS A 172 1.15 20.70 25.02
CA HIS A 172 0.26 21.83 24.82
C HIS A 172 -1.00 21.40 24.04
N PRO A 173 -2.22 21.72 24.51
CA PRO A 173 -3.46 21.20 23.92
C PRO A 173 -3.69 21.63 22.46
N ALA A 174 -3.07 22.75 22.03
CA ALA A 174 -3.13 23.21 20.64
C ALA A 174 -2.06 22.60 19.72
N LEU A 175 -1.15 21.78 20.23
CA LEU A 175 -0.12 21.13 19.42
C LEU A 175 -0.63 19.79 18.88
N ILE A 176 -0.72 19.68 17.56
CA ILE A 176 -0.98 18.42 16.87
C ILE A 176 0.36 17.85 16.41
N ALA A 177 0.96 16.98 17.22
CA ALA A 177 2.28 16.40 16.93
C ALA A 177 2.27 15.45 15.72
N ASN A 178 1.14 14.80 15.47
CA ASN A 178 0.93 13.97 14.30
C ASN A 178 -0.41 14.35 13.65
N PRO A 179 -0.40 15.10 12.53
CA PRO A 179 -1.63 15.55 11.86
C PRO A 179 -2.35 14.43 11.09
N TRP A 180 -1.81 13.21 11.12
CA TRP A 180 -2.35 12.05 10.41
C TRP A 180 -3.04 11.04 11.34
N ARG A 181 -3.27 11.40 12.61
CA ARG A 181 -3.94 10.59 13.64
C ARG A 181 -5.32 11.11 13.96
#